data_AF-C6JT13-F1
#
_entry.id   AF-C6JT13-F1
#
_cell.length_a   1.000
_cell.length_b   1.000
_cell.length_c   1.000
_cell.angle_alpha   90.00
_cell.angle_beta   90.00
_cell.angle_gamma   90.00
#
_symmetry.space_group_name_H-M   'P 1'
#
loop_
_entity.id
_entity.type
_entity.pdbx_description
1 polymer ?
#
loop_
_entity_poly.entity_id
_entity_poly.type
_entity_poly.pdbx_seq_one_letter_code
_entity_poly.pdbx_strand_id
1 'polypeptide(L)'
;PYDGKYSTDFIEDWVKIGAPAKAKVVAEHGGKEFGEQCTHCEKEAVNVSLGNLLTYPFVRDGLVNKTLGLKGGYYDFIKGSF
;
A
#
# COMPACT_ATOMS: atom_id res chain seq x y z
N PRO A 1 -2.69 -16.85 28.39
CA PRO A 1 -2.21 -17.43 27.12
C PRO A 1 -2.80 -16.61 25.96
N TYR A 2 -1.99 -16.07 25.05
CA TYR A 2 -2.51 -15.37 23.87
C TYR A 2 -3.28 -16.38 23.01
N ASP A 3 -4.60 -16.26 23.06
CA ASP A 3 -5.61 -17.09 22.41
C ASP A 3 -6.17 -16.42 21.13
N GLY A 4 -5.51 -15.36 20.66
CA GLY A 4 -5.87 -14.61 19.47
C GLY A 4 -5.30 -15.19 18.16
N LYS A 5 -6.06 -15.00 17.07
CA LYS A 5 -5.66 -15.26 15.68
C LYS A 5 -4.37 -14.52 15.24
N TYR A 6 -3.98 -13.50 16.01
CA TYR A 6 -2.89 -12.58 15.72
C TYR A 6 -1.90 -12.53 16.89
N SER A 7 -0.65 -12.25 16.54
CA SER A 7 0.46 -12.02 17.49
C SER A 7 0.48 -10.59 18.05
N THR A 8 -0.32 -9.70 17.47
CA THR A 8 -0.44 -8.28 17.82
C THR A 8 -1.92 -7.90 18.00
N ASP A 9 -2.19 -6.93 18.87
CA ASP A 9 -3.57 -6.49 19.15
C ASP A 9 -4.24 -5.81 17.94
N PHE A 10 -3.50 -4.98 17.20
CA PHE A 10 -4.04 -4.17 16.10
C PHE A 10 -3.15 -4.05 14.87
N ILE A 11 -1.85 -4.37 15.00
CA ILE A 11 -0.86 -4.10 13.93
C ILE A 11 -1.17 -4.94 12.70
N GLU A 12 -1.34 -6.26 12.88
CA GLU A 12 -1.67 -7.18 11.78
C GLU A 12 -3.01 -6.83 11.11
N ASP A 13 -3.99 -6.42 11.91
CA ASP A 13 -5.31 -6.04 11.41
C ASP A 13 -5.30 -4.72 10.67
N TRP A 14 -4.42 -3.78 11.01
CA TRP A 14 -4.25 -2.53 10.28
C TRP A 14 -3.50 -2.75 8.96
N VAL A 15 -2.36 -3.44 9.00
CA VAL A 15 -1.51 -3.61 7.81
C VAL A 15 -2.11 -4.55 6.76
N LYS A 16 -3.15 -5.34 7.11
CA LYS A 16 -3.85 -6.22 6.14
C LYS A 16 -4.44 -5.47 4.95
N ILE A 17 -4.70 -4.17 5.07
CA ILE A 17 -5.16 -3.33 3.95
C ILE A 17 -4.16 -3.41 2.78
N GLY A 18 -2.87 -3.53 3.06
CA GLY A 18 -1.80 -3.69 2.06
C GLY A 18 -1.60 -5.12 1.56
N ALA A 19 -2.38 -6.11 2.01
CA ALA A 19 -2.23 -7.50 1.59
C ALA A 19 -2.26 -7.71 0.07
N PRO A 20 -3.09 -6.99 -0.72
CA PRO A 20 -3.04 -7.08 -2.18
C PRO A 20 -1.69 -6.64 -2.77
N ALA A 21 -1.08 -5.59 -2.20
CA ALA A 21 0.25 -5.12 -2.64
C ALA A 21 1.32 -6.18 -2.38
N LYS A 22 1.32 -6.77 -1.16
CA LYS A 22 2.23 -7.87 -0.83
C LYS A 22 2.07 -9.05 -1.78
N ALA A 23 0.83 -9.47 -2.06
CA ALA A 23 0.56 -10.60 -2.95
C ALA A 23 1.09 -10.36 -4.37
N LYS A 24 0.89 -9.15 -4.91
CA LYS A 24 1.40 -8.76 -6.24
C LYS A 24 2.92 -8.75 -6.27
N VAL A 25 3.57 -8.14 -5.28
CA VAL A 25 5.03 -8.05 -5.22
C VAL A 25 5.67 -9.42 -5.06
N VAL A 26 5.11 -10.32 -4.25
CA VAL A 26 5.62 -11.69 -4.14
C VAL A 26 5.47 -12.44 -5.46
N ALA A 27 4.38 -12.23 -6.21
CA ALA A 27 4.19 -12.86 -7.51
C ALA A 27 5.18 -12.33 -8.58
N GLU A 28 5.44 -11.02 -8.61
CA GLU A 28 6.27 -10.37 -9.65
C GLU A 28 7.77 -10.33 -9.28
N HIS A 29 8.09 -10.35 -7.98
CA HIS A 29 9.42 -10.10 -7.44
C HIS A 29 9.83 -11.10 -6.35
N GLY A 30 9.14 -12.24 -6.21
CA GLY A 30 9.43 -13.23 -5.15
C GLY A 30 10.82 -13.85 -5.20
N GLY A 31 11.51 -13.80 -6.34
CA GLY A 31 12.91 -14.24 -6.48
C GLY A 31 13.96 -13.20 -6.08
N LYS A 32 13.55 -11.98 -5.71
CA LYS A 32 14.46 -10.91 -5.28
C LYS A 32 14.76 -10.99 -3.79
N GLU A 33 15.82 -10.32 -3.37
CA GLU A 33 16.14 -10.16 -1.95
C GLU A 33 15.00 -9.46 -1.21
N PHE A 34 14.82 -9.82 0.07
CA PHE A 34 13.71 -9.31 0.88
C PHE A 34 13.65 -7.77 0.92
N GLY A 35 14.82 -7.11 1.01
CA GLY A 35 14.89 -5.65 0.98
C GLY A 35 14.32 -5.04 -0.30
N GLU A 36 14.59 -5.65 -1.46
CA GLU A 36 14.01 -5.20 -2.72
C GLU A 36 12.50 -5.45 -2.77
N GLN A 37 12.04 -6.60 -2.27
CA GLN A 37 10.60 -6.88 -2.15
C GLN A 37 9.90 -5.85 -1.26
N CYS A 38 10.52 -5.44 -0.15
CA CYS A 38 9.99 -4.36 0.70
C CYS A 38 9.85 -3.06 -0.07
N THR A 39 10.88 -2.62 -0.80
CA THR A 39 10.84 -1.39 -1.61
C THR A 39 9.74 -1.43 -2.68
N HIS A 40 9.54 -2.59 -3.33
CA HIS A 40 8.44 -2.75 -4.27
C HIS A 40 7.08 -2.73 -3.57
N CYS A 41 6.97 -3.37 -2.40
CA CYS A 41 5.75 -3.40 -1.60
C CYS A 41 5.37 -2.01 -1.07
N GLU A 42 6.33 -1.17 -0.69
CA GLU A 42 6.10 0.22 -0.29
C GLU A 42 5.42 1.02 -1.41
N LYS A 43 5.94 0.92 -2.64
CA LYS A 43 5.38 1.60 -3.81
C LYS A 43 4.03 1.03 -4.22
N GLU A 44 3.87 -0.28 -4.18
CA GLU A 44 2.61 -0.92 -4.56
C GLU A 44 1.51 -0.68 -3.51
N ALA A 45 1.86 -0.56 -2.22
CA ALA A 45 0.90 -0.19 -1.18
C ALA A 45 0.31 1.21 -1.41
N VAL A 46 1.09 2.14 -1.96
CA VAL A 46 0.58 3.44 -2.42
C VAL A 46 -0.43 3.25 -3.54
N ASN A 47 -0.15 2.40 -4.54
CA ASN A 47 -1.10 2.10 -5.62
C ASN A 47 -2.41 1.50 -5.11
N VAL A 48 -2.33 0.53 -4.19
CA VAL A 48 -3.52 -0.04 -3.54
C VAL A 48 -4.32 1.04 -2.81
N SER A 49 -3.65 1.94 -2.10
CA SER A 49 -4.32 3.03 -1.38
C SER A 49 -4.99 4.02 -2.35
N LEU A 50 -4.35 4.34 -3.48
CA LEU A 50 -4.99 5.14 -4.54
C LEU A 50 -6.22 4.44 -5.12
N GLY A 51 -6.16 3.13 -5.35
CA GLY A 51 -7.31 2.33 -5.75
C GLY A 51 -8.45 2.35 -4.71
N ASN A 52 -8.10 2.24 -3.42
CA ASN A 52 -9.05 2.36 -2.33
C ASN A 52 -9.68 3.76 -2.27
N LEU A 53 -8.94 4.83 -2.55
CA LEU A 53 -9.52 6.18 -2.65
C LEU A 53 -10.61 6.26 -3.73
N LEU A 54 -10.50 5.48 -4.82
CA LEU A 54 -11.54 5.40 -5.84
C LEU A 54 -12.81 4.70 -5.37
N THR A 55 -12.83 3.99 -4.23
CA THR A 55 -14.06 3.38 -3.72
C THR A 55 -15.02 4.41 -3.12
N TYR A 56 -14.53 5.60 -2.78
CA TYR A 56 -15.33 6.69 -2.21
C TYR A 56 -16.04 7.51 -3.31
N PRO A 57 -17.38 7.63 -3.28
CA PRO A 57 -18.13 8.34 -4.31
C PRO A 57 -17.68 9.78 -4.53
N PHE A 58 -17.51 10.55 -3.45
CA PHE A 58 -17.10 11.96 -3.53
C PHE A 58 -15.69 12.16 -4.12
N VAL A 59 -14.78 11.18 -3.94
CA VAL A 59 -13.45 11.21 -4.56
C VAL A 59 -13.59 11.02 -6.08
N ARG A 60 -14.39 10.04 -6.51
CA ARG A 60 -14.66 9.80 -7.93
C ARG A 60 -15.31 11.02 -8.58
N ASP A 61 -16.30 11.61 -7.92
CA ASP A 61 -17.00 12.80 -8.42
C ASP A 61 -16.03 13.98 -8.55
N GLY A 62 -15.14 14.20 -7.58
CA GLY A 62 -14.10 15.21 -7.65
C GLY A 62 -13.11 15.00 -8.80
N LEU A 63 -12.74 13.75 -9.09
CA LEU A 63 -11.89 13.39 -10.22
C LEU A 63 -12.58 13.65 -11.56
N VAL A 64 -13.84 13.22 -11.72
CA VAL A 64 -14.64 13.43 -12.94
C VAL A 64 -14.84 14.92 -13.22
N ASN A 65 -15.13 15.69 -12.16
CA ASN A 65 -15.36 17.14 -12.26
C ASN A 65 -14.05 17.95 -12.33
N LYS A 66 -12.89 17.29 -12.33
CA LYS A 66 -11.56 17.92 -12.37
C LYS A 66 -11.31 18.91 -11.22
N THR A 67 -12.01 18.74 -10.10
CA THR A 67 -11.81 19.52 -8.87
C THR A 67 -10.84 18.85 -7.90
N LEU A 68 -10.50 17.58 -8.14
CA LEU A 68 -9.55 16.80 -7.37
C LEU A 68 -8.56 16.07 -8.30
N GLY A 69 -7.31 15.95 -7.87
CA GLY A 69 -6.31 15.09 -8.50
C GLY A 69 -5.70 14.13 -7.49
N LEU A 70 -5.55 12.86 -7.87
CA LEU A 70 -4.88 11.84 -7.06
C LEU A 70 -3.44 11.63 -7.53
N LYS A 71 -2.50 11.54 -6.58
CA LYS A 71 -1.07 11.33 -6.85
C LYS A 71 -0.50 10.37 -5.80
N GLY A 72 0.34 9.44 -6.24
CA GLY A 72 1.16 8.61 -5.36
C GLY A 72 2.57 9.17 -5.28
N GLY A 73 3.18 9.10 -4.09
CA GLY A 73 4.54 9.57 -3.85
C GLY A 73 5.32 8.53 -3.06
N TYR A 74 6.64 8.48 -3.28
CA TYR A 74 7.53 7.58 -2.58
C TYR A 74 8.78 8.35 -2.15
N TYR A 75 8.98 8.51 -0.85
CA TYR A 75 10.15 9.19 -0.34
C TYR A 75 11.16 8.18 0.21
N ASP A 76 12.34 8.12 -0.41
CA ASP A 76 13.49 7.34 0.03
C ASP A 76 14.38 8.25 0.91
N PHE A 77 14.25 8.10 2.22
CA PHE A 77 15.05 8.88 3.18
C PHE A 77 16.52 8.46 3.25
N ILE A 78 16.88 7.27 2.76
CA ILE A 78 18.27 6.79 2.73
C ILE A 78 19.03 7.54 1.65
N LYS A 79 18.41 7.68 0.47
CA LYS A 79 18.99 8.41 -0.68
C LYS A 79 18.65 9.89 -0.68
N GLY A 80 17.67 10.31 0.12
CA GLY A 80 17.16 11.69 0.14
C GLY A 80 16.42 12.06 -1.14
N SER A 81 15.64 11.15 -1.71
CA SER A 81 14.95 11.33 -2.99
C SER A 81 13.44 11.09 -2.88
N PHE A 82 12.67 11.80 -3.70
CA PHE A 82 11.24 11.57 -3.93
C PHE A 82 11.00 10.97 -5.32
#